data_AF-A0A256LID6-F1
#
_entry.id   AF-A0A256LID6-F1
#
_cell.length_a   1.000
_cell.length_b   1.000
_cell.length_c   1.000
_cell.angle_alpha   90.00
_cell.angle_beta   90.00
_cell.angle_gamma   90.00
#
_symmetry.space_group_name_H-M   'P 1'
#
loop_
_entity.id
_entity.type
_entity.pdbx_description
1 polymer ?
#
loop_
_entity_poly.entity_id
_entity_poly.type
_entity_poly.pdbx_seq_one_letter_code
_entity_poly.pdbx_strand_id
1 'polypeptide(L)' 'MKIEFIKDEMTQTVKVKVNKENYGELIFDTDQDAWVLWPKQIDDGVTYFADLQKTMDQIRYELKYVEVIKCLS' A
#
# COMPACT_ATOMS: atom_id res chain seq x y z
N MET A 1 -8.27 11.89 -4.79
CA MET A 1 -7.05 11.48 -4.05
C MET A 1 -5.78 11.40 -4.92
N LYS A 2 -4.61 11.72 -4.34
CA LYS A 2 -3.26 11.47 -4.92
C LYS A 2 -2.56 10.35 -4.14
N ILE A 3 -2.08 9.31 -4.83
CA ILE A 3 -1.34 8.18 -4.22
C ILE A 3 0.09 8.18 -4.74
N GLU A 4 1.06 8.11 -3.85
CA GLU A 4 2.49 8.08 -4.17
C GLU A 4 3.15 6.88 -3.50
N PHE A 5 4.04 6.20 -4.25
CA PHE A 5 4.85 5.10 -3.76
C PHE A 5 6.31 5.54 -3.82
N ILE A 6 6.99 5.56 -2.67
CA ILE A 6 8.37 6.01 -2.56
C ILE A 6 9.20 4.81 -2.13
N LYS A 7 10.02 4.29 -3.04
CA LYS A 7 10.94 3.20 -2.75
C LYS A 7 12.08 3.71 -1.89
N ASP A 8 12.40 2.99 -0.83
CA ASP A 8 13.58 3.19 -0.01
C ASP A 8 14.58 2.07 -0.33
N GLU A 9 15.63 2.42 -1.07
CA GLU A 9 16.63 1.45 -1.54
C GLU A 9 17.51 0.89 -0.41
N MET A 10 17.60 1.58 0.73
CA MET A 10 18.41 1.13 1.87
C MET A 10 17.69 0.06 2.68
N THR A 11 16.39 0.23 2.87
CA THR A 11 15.56 -0.67 3.68
C THR A 11 14.76 -1.67 2.83
N GLN A 12 14.80 -1.54 1.50
CA GLN A 12 13.99 -2.32 0.55
C GLN A 12 12.48 -2.21 0.81
N THR A 13 12.05 -1.15 1.48
CA THR A 13 10.63 -0.88 1.76
C THR A 13 10.06 0.10 0.74
N VAL A 14 8.74 0.13 0.60
CA VAL A 14 8.04 1.10 -0.23
C VAL A 14 7.06 1.89 0.64
N LYS A 15 7.33 3.18 0.86
CA LYS A 15 6.43 4.05 1.60
C LYS A 15 5.22 4.42 0.73
N VAL A 16 4.02 4.23 1.28
CA VAL A 16 2.76 4.58 0.62
C VAL A 16 2.25 5.88 1.22
N LYS A 17 2.08 6.90 0.38
CA LYS A 17 1.48 8.17 0.76
C LYS A 17 0.15 8.40 0.07
N VAL A 18 -0.83 8.86 0.82
CA VAL A 18 -2.15 9.26 0.32
C VAL A 18 -2.34 10.74 0.66
N ASN A 19 -2.56 11.58 -0.35
CA ASN A 19 -2.69 13.03 -0.20
C ASN A 19 -1.52 13.68 0.58
N LYS A 20 -0.28 13.20 0.35
CA LYS A 20 0.97 13.60 1.04
C LYS A 20 1.13 13.09 2.48
N GLU A 21 0.11 12.48 3.06
CA GLU A 21 0.20 11.84 4.38
C GLU A 21 0.74 10.42 4.26
N ASN A 22 1.49 9.98 5.27
CA ASN A 22 1.99 8.60 5.32
C ASN A 22 0.83 7.65 5.65
N TYR A 23 0.42 6.85 4.68
CA TYR A 23 -0.63 5.86 4.82
C TYR A 23 -0.10 4.56 5.42
N GLY A 24 1.11 4.16 5.04
CA GLY A 24 1.70 2.89 5.47
C GLY A 24 2.98 2.56 4.72
N GLU A 25 3.51 1.38 4.99
CA GLU A 25 4.74 0.87 4.37
C GLU A 25 4.51 -0.51 3.78
N LEU A 26 5.04 -0.74 2.59
CA LEU A 26 5.05 -2.01 1.89
C LEU A 26 6.39 -2.69 2.16
N ILE A 27 6.32 -3.91 2.67
CA ILE A 27 7.46 -4.74 3.01
C ILE A 27 7.30 -6.06 2.26
N PHE A 28 8.35 -6.54 1.63
CA PHE A 28 8.33 -7.87 1.02
C PHE A 28 8.57 -8.92 2.10
N ASP A 29 7.59 -9.79 2.30
CA ASP A 29 7.71 -10.95 3.16
C ASP A 29 8.25 -12.13 2.34
N THR A 30 9.49 -12.53 2.65
CA THR A 30 10.17 -13.63 1.96
C THR A 30 9.60 -14.99 2.31
N ASP A 31 8.97 -15.16 3.47
CA ASP A 31 8.38 -16.44 3.88
C ASP A 31 7.07 -16.70 3.13
N GLN A 32 6.33 -15.62 2.82
CA GLN A 32 5.08 -15.67 2.05
C GLN A 32 5.25 -15.42 0.56
N ASP A 33 6.46 -15.03 0.12
CA ASP A 33 6.77 -14.58 -1.25
C ASP A 33 5.77 -13.51 -1.72
N ALA A 34 5.46 -12.55 -0.85
CA ALA A 34 4.39 -11.57 -1.08
C ALA A 34 4.70 -10.21 -0.46
N TRP A 35 4.19 -9.16 -1.11
CA TRP A 35 4.23 -7.83 -0.54
C TRP A 35 3.13 -7.65 0.50
N VAL A 36 3.51 -7.23 1.70
CA VAL A 36 2.61 -6.92 2.82
C VAL A 36 2.60 -5.41 3.03
N LEU A 37 1.41 -4.83 2.94
CA LEU A 37 1.17 -3.44 3.30
C LEU A 37 0.85 -3.37 4.80
N TRP A 38 1.54 -2.49 5.51
CA TRP A 38 1.29 -2.15 6.90
C TRP A 38 0.72 -0.73 6.98
N PRO A 39 -0.62 -0.55 6.97
CA PRO A 39 -1.22 0.76 7.10
C PRO A 39 -1.07 1.28 8.53
N LYS A 40 -0.83 2.58 8.71
CA LYS A 40 -0.71 3.19 10.06
C LYS A 40 -1.99 3.17 10.88
N GLN A 41 -3.13 2.95 10.23
CA GLN A 41 -4.46 3.10 10.81
C GLN A 41 -4.97 1.80 11.44
N ILE A 42 -4.32 0.67 11.11
CA ILE A 42 -4.68 -0.66 11.61
C ILE A 42 -3.40 -1.34 12.10
N ASP A 43 -3.50 -2.14 13.16
CA ASP A 43 -2.36 -2.90 13.69
C ASP A 43 -2.24 -4.27 13.00
N ASP A 44 -2.48 -4.29 11.68
CA ASP A 44 -2.55 -5.52 10.88
C ASP A 44 -1.98 -5.30 9.47
N GLY A 45 -1.44 -6.37 8.90
CA GLY A 45 -0.81 -6.38 7.58
C GLY A 45 -1.78 -6.90 6.52
N VAL A 46 -1.86 -6.21 5.38
CA VAL A 46 -2.63 -6.67 4.22
C VAL A 46 -1.66 -7.28 3.21
N THR A 47 -1.79 -8.58 2.98
CA THR A 47 -0.94 -9.34 2.05
C THR A 47 -1.50 -9.24 0.63
N TYR A 48 -0.62 -8.99 -0.34
CA TYR A 48 -0.94 -8.86 -1.76
C TYR A 48 -0.21 -9.93 -2.59
N PHE A 49 0.45 -9.53 -3.69
CA PHE A 49 1.11 -10.40 -4.66
C PHE A 49 2.63 -10.33 -4.48
N ALA A 50 3.35 -11.33 -5.00
CA ALA A 50 4.81 -11.32 -5.12
C ALA A 50 5.33 -10.15 -5.99
N ASP A 51 4.58 -9.80 -7.04
CA ASP A 51 4.95 -8.76 -7.98
C ASP A 51 4.62 -7.36 -7.41
N LEU A 52 5.65 -6.54 -7.24
CA LEU A 52 5.52 -5.20 -6.67
C LEU A 52 4.60 -4.29 -7.50
N GLN A 53 4.66 -4.40 -8.84
CA GLN A 53 3.86 -3.54 -9.73
C GLN A 53 2.37 -3.88 -9.61
N LYS A 54 2.02 -5.18 -9.65
CA LYS A 54 0.65 -5.66 -9.42
C LYS A 54 0.13 -5.25 -8.04
N THR A 55 0.96 -5.36 -7.01
CA THR A 55 0.59 -4.92 -5.65
C THR A 55 0.30 -3.43 -5.60
N MET A 56 1.16 -2.58 -6.18
CA MET A 56 0.90 -1.14 -6.21
C MET A 56 -0.38 -0.78 -6.99
N ASP A 57 -0.65 -1.47 -8.10
CA ASP A 57 -1.86 -1.21 -8.90
C ASP A 57 -3.13 -1.65 -8.18
N GLN A 58 -3.10 -2.77 -7.46
CA GLN A 58 -4.20 -3.22 -6.60
C GLN A 58 -4.48 -2.23 -5.46
N ILE A 59 -3.43 -1.77 -4.76
CA ILE A 59 -3.56 -0.77 -3.69
C ILE A 59 -4.14 0.54 -4.23
N ARG A 60 -3.71 0.98 -5.42
CA ARG A 60 -4.28 2.17 -6.08
C ARG A 60 -5.76 2.00 -6.37
N TYR A 61 -6.17 0.82 -6.84
CA TYR A 61 -7.56 0.52 -7.12
C TYR A 61 -8.41 0.54 -5.84
N GLU A 62 -7.97 -0.17 -4.80
CA GLU A 62 -8.67 -0.26 -3.51
C GLU A 62 -8.85 1.10 -2.85
N LEU A 63 -7.79 1.90 -2.75
CA LEU A 63 -7.87 3.22 -2.13
C LEU A 63 -8.81 4.17 -2.90
N LYS A 64 -8.82 4.08 -4.24
CA LYS A 64 -9.73 4.87 -5.07
C LYS A 64 -11.17 4.41 -4.92
N TYR A 65 -11.38 3.10 -4.83
CA TYR A 65 -12.71 2.53 -4.66
C TYR A 65 -13.31 2.89 -3.29
N VAL A 66 -12.50 2.86 -2.23
CA VAL A 66 -12.91 3.30 -0.88
C VAL A 66 -13.27 4.80 -0.86
N GLU A 67 -12.54 5.66 -1.57
CA GLU A 67 -12.89 7.09 -1.72
C GLU A 67 -14.25 7.26 -2.40
N VAL A 68 -14.52 6.50 -3.46
CA VAL A 68 -15.82 6.55 -4.17
C VAL A 68 -16.98 6.16 -3.26
N ILE A 69 -16.82 5.12 -2.44
CA ILE A 69 -17.88 4.70 -1.49
C ILE A 69 -18.13 5.79 -0.44
N LYS A 70 -17.08 6.40 0.11
CA LYS A 70 -17.23 7.47 1.12
C LYS A 70 -17.96 8.72 0.61
N CYS A 71 -17.91 9.00 -0.68
CA CYS A 71 -18.64 10.12 -1.29
C CYS A 71 -20.12 9.79 -1.60
N LEU A 72 -20.51 8.52 -1.55
CA LEU A 72 -21.87 8.04 -1.83
C LEU A 72 -22.69 7.75 -0.56
N SER A 73 -22.07 7.79 0.61
CA SER A 73 -22.68 7.64 1.94
C SER A 73 -22.87 8.99 2.64
#